data_AF-A0A3D4ENV4-F1
#
_entry.id   AF-A0A3D4ENV4-F1
#
_cell.length_a   1.000
_cell.length_b   1.000
_cell.length_c   1.000
_cell.angle_alpha   90.00
_cell.angle_beta   90.00
_cell.angle_gamma   90.00
#
_symmetry.space_group_name_H-M   'P 1'
#
loop_
_entity.id
_entity.type
_entity.pdbx_description
1 polymer ?
#
loop_
_entity_poly.entity_id
_entity_poly.type
_entity_poly.pdbx_seq_one_letter_code
_entity_poly.pdbx_strand_id
1 'polypeptide(L)'
;MKQGNYLNSASRFSIITLALLLSFSSFVFAQDAEPAEGAAQSETTPAVQGGDAAAGKALFNANCAACHKLYSRATGPALYNVTERRDREWLYQWI
;
A
#
# COMPACT_ATOMS: atom_id res chain seq x y z
N MET A 1 22.71 48.21 26.99
CA MET A 1 22.02 48.12 25.67
C MET A 1 21.88 46.65 25.34
N LYS A 2 20.66 46.13 25.19
CA LYS A 2 20.40 44.69 25.04
C LYS A 2 20.30 44.36 23.55
N GLN A 3 21.35 43.76 22.99
CA GLN A 3 21.36 43.25 21.61
C GLN A 3 20.27 42.16 21.51
N GLY A 4 19.20 42.42 20.76
CA GLY A 4 18.18 41.42 20.48
C GLY A 4 18.68 40.48 19.41
N ASN A 5 18.62 39.16 19.62
CA ASN A 5 19.01 38.19 18.61
C ASN A 5 18.01 38.23 17.45
N TYR A 6 18.33 38.99 16.39
CA TYR A 6 17.55 39.04 15.17
C TYR A 6 17.81 37.74 14.37
N LEU A 7 16.99 36.71 14.58
CA LEU A 7 16.98 35.57 13.67
C LEU A 7 16.40 36.03 12.33
N ASN A 8 17.27 36.22 11.33
CA ASN A 8 16.91 36.60 9.97
C ASN A 8 15.85 35.67 9.38
N SER A 9 14.88 36.23 8.64
CA SER A 9 13.76 35.48 8.06
C SER A 9 14.23 34.26 7.25
N ALA A 10 15.28 34.44 6.45
CA ALA A 10 15.91 33.35 5.69
C ALA A 10 16.46 32.23 6.59
N SER A 11 17.03 32.56 7.74
CA SER A 11 17.52 31.57 8.72
C SER A 11 16.36 30.80 9.37
N ARG A 12 15.23 31.46 9.63
CA ARG A 12 14.01 30.79 10.13
C ARG A 12 13.43 29.83 9.09
N PHE A 13 13.37 30.24 7.83
CA PHE A 13 12.94 29.36 6.73
C PHE A 13 13.88 28.16 6.57
N SER A 14 15.21 28.36 6.63
CA SER A 14 16.17 27.25 6.56
C SER A 14 16.06 26.28 7.74
N ILE A 15 15.77 26.76 8.96
CA ILE A 15 15.58 25.88 10.12
C ILE A 15 14.29 25.06 9.98
N ILE A 16 13.21 25.68 9.49
CA ILE A 16 11.92 24.99 9.28
C ILE A 16 12.02 23.94 8.18
N THR A 17 12.69 24.24 7.06
CA THR A 17 12.88 23.26 5.98
C THR A 17 13.79 22.11 6.40
N LEU A 18 14.87 22.37 7.14
CA LEU A 18 15.74 21.35 7.70
C LEU A 18 14.98 20.43 8.67
N ALA A 19 14.15 21.00 9.56
CA ALA A 19 13.33 20.23 10.50
C ALA A 19 12.28 19.35 9.80
N LEU A 20 11.68 19.84 8.71
CA LEU A 20 10.73 19.09 7.90
C LEU A 20 11.41 17.90 7.18
N LEU A 21 12.59 18.11 6.59
CA LEU A 21 13.36 17.06 5.92
C LEU A 21 13.83 15.97 6.90
N LEU A 22 14.29 16.36 8.09
CA LEU A 22 14.67 15.41 9.15
C LEU A 22 13.48 14.56 9.63
N SER A 23 12.29 15.18 9.78
CA SER A 23 11.08 14.46 10.20
C SER A 23 10.60 13.47 9.13
N PHE A 24 10.72 13.81 7.84
CA PHE A 24 10.38 12.92 6.73
C PHE A 24 11.36 11.73 6.61
N SER A 25 12.64 11.93 6.93
CA SER A 25 13.65 10.86 6.92
C SER A 25 13.39 9.75 7.96
N SER A 26 12.70 10.06 9.07
CA SER A 26 12.34 9.07 10.08
C SER A 26 11.21 8.13 9.64
N PHE A 27 10.44 8.49 8.60
CA PHE A 27 9.40 7.63 8.02
C PHE A 27 9.94 6.63 6.98
N VAL A 28 11.20 6.74 6.56
CA VAL A 28 11.81 5.86 5.54
C VAL A 28 12.36 4.53 6.12
N PHE A 29 12.62 4.43 7.43
CA PHE A 29 13.15 3.22 8.07
C PHE A 29 12.08 2.46 8.89
N ALA A 30 11.00 2.04 8.23
CA ALA A 30 10.08 1.05 8.80
C ALA A 30 9.97 -0.16 7.84
N GLN A 31 11.04 -0.97 7.81
CA GLN A 31 11.08 -2.37 7.38
C GLN A 31 12.50 -2.93 7.67
N ASP A 32 12.82 -3.12 8.95
CA ASP A 32 13.90 -4.02 9.35
C ASP A 32 13.24 -5.31 9.86
N ALA A 33 12.95 -6.18 8.91
CA ALA A 33 12.78 -7.60 9.15
C ALA A 33 13.82 -8.29 8.25
N GLU A 34 14.89 -8.79 8.87
CA GLU A 34 15.73 -9.82 8.24
C GLU A 34 14.86 -11.02 7.86
N PRO A 35 14.93 -11.51 6.61
CA PRO A 35 14.74 -12.92 6.36
C PRO A 35 16.08 -13.62 6.57
N ALA A 36 16.20 -14.29 7.71
CA ALA A 36 17.15 -15.38 7.85
C ALA A 36 16.91 -16.39 6.71
N GLU A 37 17.95 -16.66 5.92
CA GLU A 37 17.96 -17.70 4.92
C GLU A 37 17.74 -19.09 5.55
N GLY A 38 16.88 -19.89 4.91
CA GLY A 38 17.05 -21.34 4.87
C GLY A 38 16.42 -22.17 5.98
N ALA A 39 15.10 -22.29 5.97
CA ALA A 39 14.44 -23.53 6.41
C ALA A 39 13.20 -23.77 5.56
N ALA A 40 13.25 -24.87 4.78
CA ALA A 40 12.16 -25.57 4.11
C ALA A 40 10.97 -24.70 3.64
N GLN A 41 10.82 -24.59 2.32
CA GLN A 41 9.52 -24.45 1.70
C GLN A 41 8.64 -25.61 2.20
N SER A 42 7.90 -25.35 3.27
CA SER A 42 6.68 -26.04 3.54
C SER A 42 5.77 -25.65 2.38
N GLU A 43 5.58 -26.57 1.43
CA GLU A 43 4.29 -26.75 0.81
C GLU A 43 3.28 -26.99 1.94
N THR A 44 2.90 -25.91 2.62
CA THR A 44 1.56 -25.81 3.15
C THR A 44 0.75 -25.42 1.94
N THR A 45 0.23 -26.43 1.23
CA THR A 45 -1.02 -26.26 0.50
C THR A 45 -1.93 -25.49 1.46
N PRO A 46 -2.31 -24.23 1.19
CA PRO A 46 -3.23 -23.55 2.08
C PRO A 46 -4.46 -24.44 2.06
N ALA A 47 -4.75 -25.12 3.17
CA ALA A 47 -6.08 -25.60 3.43
C ALA A 47 -6.98 -24.41 3.12
N VAL A 48 -7.85 -24.54 2.12
CA VAL A 48 -8.68 -23.44 1.63
C VAL A 48 -9.65 -23.07 2.74
N GLN A 49 -9.16 -22.28 3.70
CA GLN A 49 -9.99 -21.41 4.50
C GLN A 49 -10.51 -20.41 3.48
N GLY A 50 -11.76 -20.59 3.08
CA GLY A 50 -12.41 -19.70 2.13
C GLY A 50 -12.22 -18.26 2.59
N GLY A 51 -11.74 -17.40 1.69
CA GLY A 51 -11.54 -15.98 1.99
C GLY A 51 -12.84 -15.32 2.44
N ASP A 52 -12.73 -14.34 3.34
CA ASP A 52 -13.87 -13.54 3.78
C ASP A 52 -14.37 -12.63 2.66
N ALA A 53 -15.53 -12.98 2.09
CA ALA A 53 -16.15 -12.24 1.00
C ALA A 53 -16.58 -10.82 1.41
N ALA A 54 -16.94 -10.58 2.69
CA ALA A 54 -17.32 -9.27 3.17
C ALA A 54 -16.11 -8.34 3.25
N ALA A 55 -14.99 -8.84 3.81
CA ALA A 55 -13.71 -8.14 3.80
C ALA A 55 -13.22 -7.87 2.36
N GLY A 56 -13.31 -8.88 1.47
CA GLY A 56 -12.96 -8.73 0.06
C GLY A 56 -13.80 -7.67 -0.65
N LYS A 57 -15.11 -7.60 -0.36
CA LYS A 57 -15.99 -6.55 -0.89
C LYS A 57 -15.57 -5.16 -0.42
N ALA A 58 -15.15 -5.00 0.84
CA ALA A 58 -14.67 -3.71 1.34
C ALA A 58 -13.41 -3.25 0.58
N LEU A 59 -12.43 -4.14 0.42
CA LEU A 59 -11.21 -3.87 -0.35
C LEU A 59 -11.50 -3.54 -1.82
N PHE A 60 -12.39 -4.30 -2.46
CA PHE A 60 -12.80 -4.06 -3.83
C PHE A 60 -13.42 -2.67 -4.02
N ASN A 61 -14.31 -2.26 -3.11
CA ASN A 61 -14.95 -0.95 -3.19
C ASN A 61 -13.95 0.20 -2.99
N ALA A 62 -12.96 0.02 -2.13
CA ALA A 62 -11.94 1.04 -1.87
C ALA A 62 -10.97 1.22 -3.03
N ASN A 63 -10.59 0.14 -3.73
CA ASN A 63 -9.46 0.17 -4.66
C ASN A 63 -9.82 -0.11 -6.12
N CYS A 64 -10.88 -0.88 -6.39
CA CYS A 64 -11.14 -1.44 -7.72
C CYS A 64 -12.41 -0.87 -8.36
N ALA A 65 -13.44 -0.59 -7.55
CA ALA A 65 -14.79 -0.23 -8.02
C ALA A 65 -14.85 1.09 -8.79
N ALA A 66 -13.85 1.95 -8.67
CA ALA A 66 -13.74 3.17 -9.48
C ALA A 66 -13.56 2.86 -10.97
N CYS A 67 -12.86 1.77 -11.30
CA CYS A 67 -12.53 1.39 -12.66
C CYS A 67 -13.34 0.19 -13.16
N HIS A 68 -13.67 -0.75 -12.29
CA HIS A 68 -14.33 -1.99 -12.66
C HIS A 68 -15.77 -2.05 -12.14
N LYS A 69 -16.71 -2.25 -13.06
CA LYS A 69 -18.10 -2.57 -12.73
C LYS A 69 -18.35 -4.06 -12.91
N LEU A 70 -19.40 -4.57 -12.27
CA LEU A 70 -19.70 -6.00 -12.36
C LEU A 70 -20.26 -6.36 -13.73
N TYR A 71 -21.29 -5.66 -14.20
CA TYR A 71 -22.06 -6.03 -15.40
C TYR A 71 -21.85 -5.14 -16.63
N SER A 72 -21.00 -4.12 -16.54
CA SER A 72 -20.78 -3.18 -17.64
C SER A 72 -19.32 -2.78 -17.74
N ARG A 73 -18.91 -2.33 -18.92
CA ARG A 73 -17.58 -1.76 -19.11
C ARG A 73 -17.55 -0.34 -18.55
N ALA A 74 -16.42 0.03 -17.95
CA ALA A 74 -16.10 1.39 -17.54
C ALA A 74 -14.66 1.67 -18.00
N THR A 75 -13.81 2.24 -17.14
CA THR A 75 -12.37 2.33 -17.40
C THR A 75 -11.77 0.93 -17.59
N GLY A 76 -12.18 -0.02 -16.74
CA GLY A 76 -11.84 -1.43 -16.84
C GLY A 76 -12.96 -2.29 -17.42
N PRO A 77 -12.65 -3.54 -17.84
CA PRO A 77 -13.65 -4.52 -18.24
C PRO A 77 -14.60 -4.89 -17.09
N ALA A 78 -15.78 -5.39 -17.48
CA ALA A 78 -16.74 -5.98 -16.56
C ALA A 78 -16.12 -7.22 -15.86
N LEU A 79 -16.29 -7.32 -14.54
CA LEU A 79 -15.71 -8.39 -13.73
C LEU A 79 -16.70 -9.49 -13.34
N TYR A 80 -17.97 -9.41 -13.75
CA TYR A 80 -18.89 -10.54 -13.62
C TYR A 80 -18.26 -11.79 -14.26
N ASN A 81 -18.40 -12.92 -13.57
CA ASN A 81 -17.85 -14.22 -13.95
C ASN A 81 -16.36 -14.22 -14.29
N VAL A 82 -15.54 -13.39 -13.62
CA VAL A 82 -14.09 -13.41 -13.82
C VAL A 82 -13.47 -14.78 -13.50
N THR A 83 -14.03 -15.51 -12.53
CA THR A 83 -13.61 -16.86 -12.13
C THR A 83 -13.95 -17.95 -13.15
N GLU A 84 -14.82 -17.68 -14.12
CA GLU A 84 -15.08 -18.60 -15.24
C GLU A 84 -14.05 -18.41 -16.36
N ARG A 85 -13.43 -17.22 -16.42
CA ARG A 85 -12.46 -16.83 -17.46
C ARG A 85 -11.02 -17.08 -17.03
N ARG A 86 -10.76 -17.03 -15.72
CA ARG A 86 -9.43 -17.16 -15.10
C ARG A 86 -9.55 -17.98 -13.84
N ASP A 87 -8.64 -18.93 -13.67
CA ASP A 87 -8.53 -19.68 -12.42
C ASP A 87 -8.00 -18.79 -11.29
N ARG A 88 -8.13 -19.29 -10.06
CA ARG A 88 -7.81 -18.56 -8.84
C ARG A 88 -6.31 -18.25 -8.73
N GLU A 89 -5.46 -19.15 -9.21
CA GLU A 89 -4.01 -18.97 -9.16
C GLU A 89 -3.58 -17.82 -10.07
N TRP A 90 -4.10 -17.80 -11.30
CA TRP A 90 -3.89 -16.68 -12.22
C TRP A 90 -4.37 -15.35 -11.62
N LEU A 91 -5.54 -15.34 -10.97
CA LEU A 91 -6.10 -14.13 -10.36
C LEU A 91 -5.22 -13.62 -9.20
N TYR A 92 -4.66 -14.50 -8.38
CA TYR A 92 -3.77 -14.09 -7.29
C TYR A 92 -2.42 -13.56 -7.77
N GLN A 93 -1.90 -14.04 -8.90
CA GLN A 93 -0.67 -13.49 -9.49
C GLN A 93 -0.91 -12.16 -10.22
N TRP A 94 -2.12 -11.94 -10.72
CA TRP A 94 -2.45 -10.78 -11.54
C TRP A 94 -2.87 -9.54 -10.72
N ILE A 95 -3.56 -9.73 -9.59
CA ILE A 95 -4.09 -8.65 -8.74
C ILE A 95 -2.99 -8.08 -7.85
#